data_AF-A0A3M7NHF6-F1
#
_entry.id   AF-A0A3M7NHF6-F1
#
_cell.length_a   1.000
_cell.length_b   1.000
_cell.length_c   1.000
_cell.angle_alpha   90.00
_cell.angle_beta   90.00
_cell.angle_gamma   90.00
#
_symmetry.space_group_name_H-M   'P 1'
#
loop_
_entity.id
_entity.type
_entity.pdbx_description
1 polymer ?
#
loop_
_entity_poly.entity_id
_entity_poly.type
_entity_poly.pdbx_seq_one_letter_code
_entity_poly.pdbx_strand_id
1 'polypeptide(L)'
;MYKTEVPLYGDLVRIVQDINATVSQDRDILVASRLDLERHGAIRLGNADELRTIRRVFALIGLYPVDYYDLSVAGLPMHATAFRPIDATALSKNPFRVFTTLLRPEMLRSKPRELALSLLNKRKIFSDELLRLVEADIDMAEAQMKKEGLAVKSRIEGPPARRHPILLRQTSFLALEEQISFPLKDSNALVVGHHRARFGEIEQRGAAVTRKGRALYDRVLEKALKQMEAAAEGSKEDTYRQVFHAFPDDWQSILNEGLIYFEFKCSDKVLDGLAEGHDSSVPLKTLVDKDIITAEPITYEDFLPFSAAGIFRSNLQSGPGDEDKGEDAVNESSGDREGFEAALGCQLYDSQSLYASMQANSLVKCAKTLKIREITPEARWSTPV
;
A
#
# COMPACT_ATOMS: atom_id res chain seq x y z
N MET A 1 -4.28 -1.10 -19.46
CA MET A 1 -5.07 0.05 -18.99
C MET A 1 -4.11 1.19 -18.64
N TYR A 2 -3.65 1.38 -17.40
CA TYR A 2 -2.88 2.59 -17.01
C TYR A 2 -1.71 2.98 -17.93
N LYS A 3 -0.88 2.03 -18.39
CA LYS A 3 0.18 2.29 -19.41
C LYS A 3 -0.33 2.83 -20.74
N THR A 4 -1.50 2.37 -21.20
CA THR A 4 -2.16 2.84 -22.42
C THR A 4 -2.66 4.26 -22.26
N GLU A 5 -3.07 4.61 -21.05
CA GLU A 5 -3.71 5.87 -20.70
C GLU A 5 -2.68 6.95 -20.41
N VAL A 6 -1.58 6.54 -19.76
CA VAL A 6 -0.40 7.33 -19.40
C VAL A 6 0.83 6.72 -20.08
N PRO A 7 1.16 7.09 -21.33
CA PRO A 7 2.33 6.53 -22.01
C PRO A 7 3.65 6.72 -21.25
N LEU A 8 3.82 7.86 -20.56
CA LEU A 8 4.98 8.13 -19.70
C LEU A 8 5.14 7.11 -18.57
N TYR A 9 4.05 6.49 -18.10
CA TYR A 9 4.15 5.37 -17.17
C TYR A 9 4.84 4.15 -17.80
N GLY A 10 4.64 3.94 -19.10
CA GLY A 10 5.36 2.93 -19.87
C GLY A 10 6.87 3.18 -19.93
N ASP A 11 7.28 4.45 -19.99
CA ASP A 11 8.69 4.85 -19.96
C ASP A 11 9.28 4.65 -18.57
N LEU A 12 8.56 5.08 -17.52
CA LEU A 12 8.95 4.87 -16.13
C LEU A 12 9.15 3.38 -15.82
N VAL A 13 8.23 2.51 -16.24
CA VAL A 13 8.35 1.06 -16.04
C VAL A 13 9.62 0.52 -16.70
N ARG A 14 9.99 1.01 -17.88
CA ARG A 14 11.24 0.59 -18.54
C ARG A 14 12.47 1.04 -17.74
N ILE A 15 12.51 2.30 -17.31
CA ILE A 15 13.60 2.84 -16.50
C ILE A 15 13.78 2.03 -15.21
N VAL A 16 12.68 1.72 -14.51
CA VAL A 16 12.71 0.91 -13.29
C VAL A 16 13.23 -0.50 -13.57
N GLN A 17 12.80 -1.13 -14.67
CA GLN A 17 13.30 -2.45 -15.06
C GLN A 17 14.81 -2.44 -15.35
N ASP A 18 15.31 -1.42 -16.06
CA ASP A 18 16.73 -1.29 -16.39
C ASP A 18 17.58 -1.06 -15.12
N ILE A 19 17.12 -0.22 -14.20
CA ILE A 19 17.78 0.02 -12.91
C ILE A 19 17.75 -1.26 -12.05
N ASN A 20 16.60 -1.93 -11.94
CA ASN A 20 16.47 -3.17 -11.18
C ASN A 20 17.38 -4.27 -11.74
N ALA A 21 17.48 -4.41 -13.07
CA ALA A 21 18.38 -5.37 -13.71
C ALA A 21 19.85 -5.07 -13.40
N THR A 22 20.22 -3.79 -13.29
CA THR A 22 21.58 -3.37 -12.92
C THR A 22 21.90 -3.69 -11.46
N VAL A 23 20.95 -3.44 -10.54
CA VAL A 23 21.13 -3.66 -9.10
C VAL A 23 21.00 -5.14 -8.71
N SER A 24 20.25 -5.94 -9.48
CA SER A 24 19.97 -7.35 -9.17
C SER A 24 21.09 -8.32 -9.58
N GLN A 25 22.15 -7.88 -10.28
CA GLN A 25 23.31 -8.73 -10.58
C GLN A 25 24.00 -9.27 -9.31
N ASP A 26 23.74 -8.65 -8.15
CA ASP A 26 24.26 -9.03 -6.83
C ASP A 26 23.19 -9.56 -5.84
N ARG A 27 21.95 -9.86 -6.28
CA ARG A 27 20.84 -10.32 -5.38
C ARG A 27 20.13 -11.58 -5.87
N ASP A 28 19.49 -12.29 -4.95
CA ASP A 28 18.78 -13.57 -5.18
C ASP A 28 17.62 -13.45 -6.20
N ILE A 29 17.50 -14.45 -7.08
CA ILE A 29 16.62 -14.47 -8.27
C ILE A 29 15.12 -14.36 -7.90
N LEU A 30 14.74 -14.89 -6.74
CA LEU A 30 13.34 -14.84 -6.27
C LEU A 30 12.88 -13.42 -5.92
N VAL A 31 13.76 -12.59 -5.37
CA VAL A 31 13.47 -11.17 -5.06
C VAL A 31 13.27 -10.38 -6.35
N ALA A 32 14.08 -10.65 -7.38
CA ALA A 32 13.97 -10.00 -8.69
C ALA A 32 12.61 -10.24 -9.36
N SER A 33 12.05 -11.45 -9.25
CA SER A 33 10.76 -11.79 -9.87
C SER A 33 9.55 -11.05 -9.26
N ARG A 34 9.64 -10.68 -7.98
CA ARG A 34 8.62 -9.92 -7.25
C ARG A 34 8.69 -8.43 -7.60
N LEU A 35 9.89 -7.87 -7.69
CA LEU A 35 10.14 -6.44 -7.95
C LEU A 35 9.54 -5.94 -9.27
N ASP A 36 9.47 -6.79 -10.30
CA ASP A 36 8.89 -6.41 -11.60
C ASP A 36 7.36 -6.27 -11.62
N LEU A 37 6.69 -6.89 -10.63
CA LEU A 37 5.23 -6.89 -10.47
C LEU A 37 4.74 -5.89 -9.42
N GLU A 38 5.62 -5.45 -8.53
CA GLU A 38 5.31 -4.52 -7.44
C GLU A 38 4.73 -3.20 -7.94
N ARG A 39 3.46 -2.98 -7.61
CA ARG A 39 2.71 -1.77 -7.95
C ARG A 39 1.74 -1.44 -6.83
N HIS A 40 1.43 -0.16 -6.70
CA HIS A 40 0.26 0.28 -5.96
C HIS A 40 -0.58 1.23 -6.82
N GLY A 41 -1.88 1.27 -6.54
CA GLY A 41 -2.80 2.27 -7.07
C GLY A 41 -3.30 3.20 -5.97
N ALA A 42 -3.85 4.34 -6.36
CA ALA A 42 -4.54 5.25 -5.45
C ALA A 42 -5.90 5.65 -6.05
N ILE A 43 -6.97 5.54 -5.26
CA ILE A 43 -8.33 5.88 -5.69
C ILE A 43 -9.05 6.73 -4.64
N ARG A 44 -10.06 7.49 -5.06
CA ARG A 44 -10.82 8.41 -4.21
C ARG A 44 -12.32 8.15 -4.37
N LEU A 45 -12.98 7.91 -3.25
CA LEU A 45 -14.40 7.62 -3.15
C LEU A 45 -15.11 8.76 -2.42
N GLY A 46 -16.37 8.96 -2.73
CA GLY A 46 -17.14 10.09 -2.25
C GLY A 46 -18.12 9.74 -1.14
N ASN A 47 -18.52 8.47 -1.00
CA ASN A 47 -19.48 8.06 0.02
C ASN A 47 -19.18 6.65 0.58
N ALA A 48 -19.85 6.34 1.69
CA ALA A 48 -19.68 5.08 2.40
C ALA A 48 -20.11 3.86 1.57
N ASP A 49 -21.17 3.96 0.76
CA ASP A 49 -21.65 2.83 -0.04
C ASP A 49 -20.64 2.43 -1.11
N GLU A 50 -19.95 3.42 -1.70
CA GLU A 50 -18.82 3.18 -2.59
C GLU A 50 -17.68 2.45 -1.88
N LEU A 51 -17.34 2.88 -0.66
CA LEU A 51 -16.28 2.26 0.14
C LEU A 51 -16.64 0.81 0.53
N ARG A 52 -17.88 0.54 0.96
CA ARG A 52 -18.34 -0.82 1.28
C ARG A 52 -18.31 -1.73 0.07
N THR A 53 -18.71 -1.19 -1.09
CA THR A 53 -18.76 -1.95 -2.33
C THR A 53 -17.35 -2.28 -2.80
N ILE A 54 -16.43 -1.31 -2.83
CA ILE A 54 -15.04 -1.59 -3.23
C ILE A 54 -14.37 -2.57 -2.26
N ARG A 55 -14.66 -2.48 -0.95
CA ARG A 55 -14.15 -3.44 0.03
C ARG A 55 -14.54 -4.88 -0.35
N ARG A 56 -15.79 -5.11 -0.73
CA ARG A 56 -16.26 -6.43 -1.17
C ARG A 56 -15.57 -6.88 -2.45
N VAL A 57 -15.41 -5.98 -3.43
CA VAL A 57 -14.68 -6.26 -4.68
C VAL A 57 -13.22 -6.64 -4.39
N PHE A 58 -12.55 -5.90 -3.52
CA PHE A 58 -11.18 -6.13 -3.12
C PHE A 58 -10.99 -7.44 -2.34
N ALA A 59 -11.96 -7.81 -1.50
CA ALA A 59 -11.94 -9.10 -0.80
C ALA A 59 -11.92 -10.30 -1.77
N LEU A 60 -12.59 -10.22 -2.92
CA LEU A 60 -12.59 -11.30 -3.94
C LEU A 60 -11.20 -11.59 -4.51
N ILE A 61 -10.31 -10.59 -4.49
CA ILE A 61 -8.92 -10.70 -4.98
C ILE A 61 -7.90 -10.70 -3.83
N GLY A 62 -8.35 -10.96 -2.60
CA GLY A 62 -7.49 -11.13 -1.43
C GLY A 62 -6.88 -9.83 -0.89
N LEU A 63 -7.53 -8.68 -1.14
CA LEU A 63 -7.10 -7.38 -0.62
C LEU A 63 -8.00 -6.96 0.55
N TYR A 64 -7.38 -6.68 1.68
CA TYR A 64 -8.05 -6.34 2.94
C TYR A 64 -7.62 -4.95 3.40
N PRO A 65 -8.51 -4.22 4.11
CA PRO A 65 -8.22 -2.85 4.53
C PRO A 65 -7.28 -2.84 5.75
N VAL A 66 -6.07 -2.32 5.55
CA VAL A 66 -5.01 -2.24 6.57
C VAL A 66 -4.73 -0.78 6.89
N ASP A 67 -4.63 -0.52 8.20
CA ASP A 67 -4.38 0.77 8.82
C ASP A 67 -5.38 1.88 8.46
N TYR A 68 -5.35 2.93 9.29
CA TYR A 68 -6.12 4.16 9.13
C TYR A 68 -5.18 5.32 8.84
N TYR A 69 -5.48 6.10 7.82
CA TYR A 69 -4.73 7.29 7.45
C TYR A 69 -5.65 8.51 7.51
N ASP A 70 -5.43 9.38 8.49
CA ASP A 70 -6.08 10.68 8.53
C ASP A 70 -5.31 11.68 7.65
N LEU A 71 -5.95 12.22 6.62
CA LEU A 71 -5.34 13.21 5.73
C LEU A 71 -5.73 14.65 6.12
N SER A 72 -6.63 14.81 7.11
CA SER A 72 -6.99 16.13 7.65
C SER A 72 -5.82 16.86 8.29
N VAL A 73 -4.85 16.10 8.84
CA VAL A 73 -3.58 16.63 9.36
C VAL A 73 -2.77 17.39 8.31
N ALA A 74 -3.02 17.14 7.02
CA ALA A 74 -2.40 17.84 5.91
C ALA A 74 -3.30 18.90 5.24
N GLY A 75 -4.45 19.20 5.84
CA GLY A 75 -5.44 20.15 5.33
C GLY A 75 -6.38 19.56 4.27
N LEU A 76 -6.49 18.23 4.18
CA LEU A 76 -7.28 17.56 3.16
C LEU A 76 -8.57 17.01 3.77
N PRO A 77 -9.75 17.22 3.15
CA PRO A 77 -11.04 16.81 3.72
C PRO A 77 -11.30 15.31 3.50
N MET A 78 -10.36 14.46 3.92
CA MET A 78 -10.32 13.05 3.56
C MET A 78 -9.64 12.19 4.63
N HIS A 79 -9.98 10.92 4.63
CA HIS A 79 -9.33 9.84 5.38
C HIS A 79 -9.23 8.59 4.50
N ALA A 80 -8.36 7.64 4.82
CA ALA A 80 -8.03 6.53 3.92
C ALA A 80 -7.62 5.25 4.64
N THR A 81 -7.55 4.16 3.87
CA THR A 81 -6.97 2.87 4.23
C THR A 81 -6.20 2.29 3.04
N ALA A 82 -5.32 1.31 3.29
CA ALA A 82 -4.63 0.57 2.24
C ALA A 82 -5.26 -0.81 2.07
N PHE A 83 -5.83 -1.09 0.89
CA PHE A 83 -6.28 -2.44 0.56
C PHE A 83 -5.11 -3.27 0.02
N ARG A 84 -4.73 -4.34 0.72
CA ARG A 84 -3.59 -5.19 0.35
C ARG A 84 -3.73 -6.64 0.86
N PRO A 85 -2.93 -7.59 0.36
CA PRO A 85 -2.81 -8.90 0.98
C PRO A 85 -2.19 -8.77 2.38
N ILE A 86 -2.59 -9.68 3.27
CA ILE A 86 -2.23 -9.63 4.70
C ILE A 86 -1.34 -10.79 5.16
N ASP A 87 -1.15 -11.81 4.34
CA ASP A 87 -0.26 -12.94 4.62
C ASP A 87 0.97 -12.96 3.70
N ALA A 88 2.07 -13.51 4.21
CA ALA A 88 3.35 -13.55 3.49
C ALA A 88 3.29 -14.38 2.19
N THR A 89 2.41 -15.38 2.11
CA THR A 89 2.31 -16.22 0.91
C THR A 89 1.61 -15.47 -0.22
N ALA A 90 0.58 -14.69 0.09
CA ALA A 90 -0.08 -13.83 -0.89
C ALA A 90 0.83 -12.67 -1.32
N LEU A 91 1.52 -12.02 -0.37
CA LEU A 91 2.46 -10.92 -0.65
C LEU A 91 3.62 -11.35 -1.56
N SER A 92 4.22 -12.52 -1.31
CA SER A 92 5.30 -13.05 -2.15
C SER A 92 4.85 -13.38 -3.58
N LYS A 93 3.56 -13.71 -3.79
CA LYS A 93 2.99 -13.96 -5.11
C LYS A 93 2.62 -12.68 -5.84
N ASN A 94 1.97 -11.75 -5.14
CA ASN A 94 1.53 -10.48 -5.70
C ASN A 94 1.27 -9.44 -4.58
N PRO A 95 2.20 -8.51 -4.34
CA PRO A 95 2.06 -7.46 -3.32
C PRO A 95 1.35 -6.22 -3.87
N PHE A 96 0.30 -6.40 -4.69
CA PHE A 96 -0.49 -5.29 -5.23
C PHE A 96 -1.31 -4.64 -4.12
N ARG A 97 -1.34 -3.31 -4.12
CA ARG A 97 -2.00 -2.52 -3.06
C ARG A 97 -2.81 -1.39 -3.67
N VAL A 98 -3.89 -0.99 -3.01
CA VAL A 98 -4.67 0.18 -3.41
C VAL A 98 -4.91 1.10 -2.22
N PHE A 99 -4.28 2.27 -2.22
CA PHE A 99 -4.57 3.34 -1.29
C PHE A 99 -5.95 3.92 -1.62
N THR A 100 -6.91 3.75 -0.72
CA THR A 100 -8.31 4.10 -0.97
C THR A 100 -8.75 5.18 -0.01
N THR A 101 -9.06 6.34 -0.55
CA THR A 101 -9.47 7.52 0.20
C THR A 101 -10.98 7.70 0.16
N LEU A 102 -11.57 8.13 1.27
CA LEU A 102 -12.96 8.54 1.39
C LEU A 102 -13.03 10.05 1.70
N LEU A 103 -13.90 10.75 1.00
CA LEU A 103 -14.24 12.15 1.28
C LEU A 103 -14.93 12.29 2.64
N ARG A 104 -14.58 13.34 3.39
CA ARG A 104 -15.23 13.78 4.64
C ARG A 104 -16.09 15.03 4.37
N PRO A 105 -17.37 14.89 3.99
CA PRO A 105 -18.19 16.01 3.55
C PRO A 105 -18.40 17.08 4.64
N GLU A 106 -18.33 16.68 5.92
CA GLU A 106 -18.41 17.56 7.08
C GLU A 106 -17.27 18.60 7.14
N MET A 107 -16.15 18.32 6.48
CA MET A 107 -15.01 19.25 6.36
C MET A 107 -15.15 20.24 5.19
N LEU A 108 -16.19 20.11 4.35
CA LEU A 108 -16.43 21.01 3.22
C LEU A 108 -17.28 22.21 3.63
N ARG A 109 -17.03 23.36 3.00
CA ARG A 109 -17.90 24.56 3.11
C ARG A 109 -19.32 24.24 2.64
N SER A 110 -20.33 24.90 3.24
CA SER A 110 -21.76 24.56 3.08
C SER A 110 -22.24 24.43 1.63
N LYS A 111 -22.01 25.45 0.79
CA LYS A 111 -22.47 25.47 -0.61
C LYS A 111 -21.76 24.42 -1.49
N PRO A 112 -20.41 24.29 -1.48
CA PRO A 112 -19.72 23.18 -2.16
C PRO A 112 -20.15 21.80 -1.68
N ARG A 113 -20.40 21.63 -0.37
CA ARG A 113 -20.83 20.37 0.23
C ARG A 113 -22.16 19.89 -0.32
N GLU A 114 -23.16 20.76 -0.36
CA GLU A 114 -24.50 20.43 -0.88
C GLU A 114 -24.44 19.97 -2.34
N LEU A 115 -23.69 20.71 -3.16
CA LEU A 115 -23.49 20.34 -4.57
C LEU A 115 -22.77 18.98 -4.69
N ALA A 116 -21.66 18.79 -3.97
CA ALA A 116 -20.89 17.56 -3.98
C ALA A 116 -21.75 16.35 -3.60
N LEU A 117 -22.48 16.43 -2.49
CA LEU A 117 -23.38 15.35 -2.04
C LEU A 117 -24.48 15.07 -3.06
N SER A 118 -25.06 16.11 -3.68
CA SER A 118 -26.09 15.93 -4.71
C SER A 118 -25.58 15.19 -5.95
N LEU A 119 -24.31 15.39 -6.33
CA LEU A 119 -23.67 14.73 -7.46
C LEU A 119 -23.25 13.30 -7.11
N LEU A 120 -22.69 13.10 -5.92
CA LEU A 120 -22.30 11.79 -5.39
C LEU A 120 -23.49 10.85 -5.28
N ASN A 121 -24.66 11.34 -4.87
CA ASN A 121 -25.88 10.53 -4.77
C ASN A 121 -26.47 10.12 -6.12
N LYS A 122 -26.06 10.77 -7.23
CA LYS A 122 -26.58 10.47 -8.58
C LYS A 122 -25.69 9.52 -9.36
N ARG A 123 -24.40 9.42 -9.01
CA ARG A 123 -23.45 8.60 -9.77
C ARG A 123 -23.54 7.13 -9.37
N LYS A 124 -23.29 6.25 -10.34
CA LYS A 124 -23.05 4.82 -10.13
C LYS A 124 -21.69 4.49 -10.72
N ILE A 125 -20.72 4.18 -9.86
CA ILE A 125 -19.34 3.92 -10.29
C ILE A 125 -19.05 2.42 -10.50
N PHE A 126 -19.97 1.54 -10.11
CA PHE A 126 -19.88 0.09 -10.33
C PHE A 126 -20.94 -0.32 -11.35
N SER A 127 -20.57 -1.19 -12.29
CA SER A 127 -21.51 -1.76 -13.24
C SER A 127 -22.42 -2.77 -12.54
N ASP A 128 -23.64 -2.92 -13.05
CA ASP A 128 -24.59 -3.91 -12.51
C ASP A 128 -24.06 -5.35 -12.62
N GLU A 129 -23.21 -5.63 -13.62
CA GLU A 129 -22.51 -6.91 -13.76
C GLU A 129 -21.55 -7.17 -12.60
N LEU A 130 -20.72 -6.18 -12.26
CA LEU A 130 -19.78 -6.31 -11.15
C LEU A 130 -20.54 -6.51 -9.83
N LEU A 131 -21.62 -5.75 -9.61
CA LEU A 131 -22.44 -5.89 -8.41
C LEU A 131 -23.05 -7.30 -8.32
N ARG A 132 -23.55 -7.85 -9.43
CA ARG A 132 -24.04 -9.24 -9.48
C ARG A 132 -22.97 -10.26 -9.15
N LEU A 133 -21.74 -10.10 -9.66
CA LEU A 133 -20.62 -11.00 -9.34
C LEU A 133 -20.20 -10.93 -7.87
N VAL A 134 -20.29 -9.75 -7.25
CA VAL A 134 -19.95 -9.51 -5.84
C VAL A 134 -21.06 -9.97 -4.88
N GLU A 135 -22.29 -10.09 -5.37
CA GLU A 135 -23.47 -10.60 -4.64
C GLU A 135 -23.66 -12.12 -4.77
N ALA A 136 -23.13 -12.73 -5.83
CA ALA A 136 -23.08 -14.18 -5.96
C ALA A 136 -22.18 -14.76 -4.87
N ASP A 137 -22.64 -15.83 -4.21
CA ASP A 137 -21.87 -16.60 -3.24
C ASP A 137 -20.49 -16.94 -3.82
N ILE A 138 -19.43 -16.85 -3.02
CA ILE A 138 -18.05 -17.05 -3.48
C ILE A 138 -17.86 -18.45 -4.10
N ASP A 139 -18.60 -19.44 -3.61
CA ASP A 139 -18.63 -20.81 -4.15
C ASP A 139 -19.41 -20.88 -5.48
N MET A 140 -20.45 -20.06 -5.66
CA MET A 140 -21.19 -19.94 -6.92
C MET A 140 -20.44 -19.12 -7.96
N ALA A 141 -19.71 -18.08 -7.54
CA ALA A 141 -18.82 -17.29 -8.39
C ALA A 141 -17.64 -18.15 -8.86
N GLU A 142 -17.00 -18.91 -7.95
CA GLU A 142 -15.93 -19.84 -8.30
C GLU A 142 -16.44 -21.00 -9.18
N ALA A 143 -17.62 -21.58 -8.89
CA ALA A 143 -18.23 -22.63 -9.71
C ALA A 143 -18.65 -22.12 -11.09
N GLN A 144 -19.18 -20.90 -11.22
CA GLN A 144 -19.51 -20.28 -12.50
C GLN A 144 -18.23 -19.95 -13.28
N MET A 145 -17.18 -19.45 -12.62
CA MET A 145 -15.87 -19.22 -13.25
C MET A 145 -15.22 -20.52 -13.76
N LYS A 146 -15.37 -21.63 -13.02
CA LYS A 146 -14.95 -22.98 -13.45
C LYS A 146 -15.82 -23.52 -14.59
N LYS A 147 -17.14 -23.31 -14.54
CA LYS A 147 -18.11 -23.73 -15.56
C LYS A 147 -17.97 -22.95 -16.87
N GLU A 148 -17.49 -21.71 -16.79
CA GLU A 148 -17.10 -20.87 -17.93
C GLU A 148 -15.63 -21.05 -18.35
N GLY A 149 -14.92 -22.03 -17.77
CA GLY A 149 -13.60 -22.46 -18.26
C GLY A 149 -12.43 -21.53 -17.95
N LEU A 150 -12.53 -20.69 -16.90
CA LEU A 150 -11.46 -19.79 -16.51
C LEU A 150 -10.31 -20.57 -15.83
N ALA A 151 -9.30 -20.93 -16.62
CA ALA A 151 -7.99 -21.37 -16.14
C ALA A 151 -6.92 -20.31 -16.45
N VAL A 152 -6.21 -19.85 -15.43
CA VAL A 152 -4.98 -19.03 -15.53
C VAL A 152 -3.81 -20.01 -15.77
N LYS A 153 -2.91 -19.96 -16.77
CA LYS A 153 -2.41 -18.94 -17.73
C LYS A 153 -1.75 -19.63 -18.96
N SER A 154 -1.90 -19.09 -20.20
CA SER A 154 -0.82 -18.45 -21.01
C SER A 154 -1.29 -17.99 -22.42
N ARG A 155 -1.24 -16.66 -22.63
CA ARG A 155 -1.09 -15.81 -23.85
C ARG A 155 -2.16 -15.75 -25.00
N ILE A 156 -2.91 -14.63 -24.96
CA ILE A 156 -3.57 -13.75 -25.97
C ILE A 156 -4.39 -14.36 -27.12
N GLU A 157 -5.71 -14.04 -27.15
CA GLU A 157 -6.41 -13.62 -28.38
C GLU A 157 -7.63 -12.72 -28.09
N GLY A 158 -7.81 -11.72 -28.95
CA GLY A 158 -9.10 -11.10 -29.25
C GLY A 158 -9.31 -11.22 -30.76
N PRO A 159 -10.30 -12.00 -31.24
CA PRO A 159 -10.33 -12.44 -32.63
C PRO A 159 -11.16 -11.51 -33.57
N PRO A 160 -10.91 -11.52 -34.91
CA PRO A 160 -11.49 -10.58 -35.90
C PRO A 160 -12.98 -10.79 -36.21
N ALA A 161 -13.60 -9.92 -37.03
CA ALA A 161 -15.05 -9.93 -37.30
C ALA A 161 -15.55 -11.23 -37.97
N ARG A 162 -16.69 -11.77 -37.51
CA ARG A 162 -17.28 -13.02 -37.99
C ARG A 162 -18.79 -13.14 -37.77
N ARG A 163 -19.44 -14.01 -38.56
CA ARG A 163 -20.89 -14.27 -38.61
C ARG A 163 -21.46 -14.92 -37.33
N HIS A 164 -20.62 -15.55 -36.51
CA HIS A 164 -20.96 -16.08 -35.17
C HIS A 164 -19.89 -15.64 -34.15
N PRO A 165 -20.19 -14.70 -33.22
CA PRO A 165 -19.17 -13.97 -32.44
C PRO A 165 -18.71 -14.68 -31.15
N ILE A 166 -17.46 -14.44 -30.72
CA ILE A 166 -16.88 -14.87 -29.42
C ILE A 166 -15.72 -13.96 -28.94
N LEU A 167 -15.54 -13.88 -27.60
CA LEU A 167 -14.57 -13.07 -26.81
C LEU A 167 -14.79 -11.54 -26.89
N LEU A 168 -13.88 -10.71 -26.35
CA LEU A 168 -14.10 -9.25 -26.15
C LEU A 168 -12.99 -8.34 -26.68
N ARG A 169 -13.34 -7.06 -26.93
CA ARG A 169 -12.47 -5.94 -27.36
C ARG A 169 -12.97 -4.64 -26.69
N GLN A 170 -12.12 -3.84 -26.01
CA GLN A 170 -12.43 -2.47 -25.52
C GLN A 170 -11.27 -1.84 -24.70
N THR A 171 -11.43 -0.67 -24.06
CA THR A 171 -11.06 0.72 -24.45
C THR A 171 -10.77 1.57 -23.16
N SER A 172 -10.43 2.86 -23.31
CA SER A 172 -9.55 3.81 -22.55
C SER A 172 -10.02 4.64 -21.31
N PHE A 173 -9.06 5.37 -20.64
CA PHE A 173 -9.12 6.78 -20.08
C PHE A 173 -7.75 7.59 -20.24
N LEU A 174 -7.57 8.92 -19.97
CA LEU A 174 -6.47 9.79 -20.59
C LEU A 174 -5.43 10.57 -19.69
N ALA A 175 -4.11 10.59 -20.00
CA ALA A 175 -3.02 11.27 -19.23
C ALA A 175 -2.40 12.59 -19.78
N LEU A 176 -3.20 13.35 -20.52
CA LEU A 176 -2.89 14.69 -20.97
C LEU A 176 -3.38 15.75 -19.96
N GLU A 177 -3.22 17.04 -20.27
CA GLU A 177 -4.17 18.03 -19.81
C GLU A 177 -5.56 17.57 -20.31
N GLU A 178 -6.35 16.98 -19.42
CA GLU A 178 -7.61 16.35 -19.80
C GLU A 178 -8.60 17.47 -20.06
N GLN A 179 -9.01 17.58 -21.31
CA GLN A 179 -10.09 18.44 -21.72
C GLN A 179 -11.38 17.93 -21.08
N ILE A 180 -11.85 18.59 -20.02
CA ILE A 180 -13.12 18.28 -19.38
C ILE A 180 -14.20 19.10 -20.06
N SER A 181 -15.28 18.45 -20.49
CA SER A 181 -16.42 19.11 -21.11
C SER A 181 -17.58 19.21 -20.11
N PHE A 182 -18.06 20.43 -19.86
CA PHE A 182 -19.20 20.71 -18.99
C PHE A 182 -20.46 20.97 -19.82
N PRO A 183 -21.58 20.27 -19.59
CA PRO A 183 -22.85 20.61 -20.22
C PRO A 183 -23.40 21.93 -19.66
N LEU A 184 -23.82 22.83 -20.54
CA LEU A 184 -24.56 24.02 -20.16
C LEU A 184 -26.01 23.65 -19.79
N LYS A 185 -26.55 24.31 -18.76
CA LYS A 185 -27.86 23.98 -18.17
C LYS A 185 -29.02 24.07 -19.18
N ASP A 186 -28.86 24.86 -20.24
CA ASP A 186 -29.91 25.21 -21.20
C ASP A 186 -29.45 25.05 -22.67
N SER A 187 -28.41 24.24 -22.94
CA SER A 187 -27.93 24.00 -24.30
C SER A 187 -27.21 22.65 -24.41
N ASN A 188 -27.29 22.00 -25.58
CA ASN A 188 -26.43 20.85 -25.92
C ASN A 188 -24.96 21.25 -26.13
N ALA A 189 -24.62 22.54 -26.01
CA ALA A 189 -23.25 23.02 -26.07
C ALA A 189 -22.46 22.59 -24.83
N LEU A 190 -21.24 22.08 -25.08
CA LEU A 190 -20.27 21.73 -24.06
C LEU A 190 -19.28 22.88 -23.87
N VAL A 191 -19.05 23.30 -22.64
CA VAL A 191 -17.95 24.21 -22.28
C VAL A 191 -16.71 23.40 -21.99
N VAL A 192 -15.64 23.73 -22.69
CA VAL A 192 -14.35 23.08 -22.55
C VAL A 192 -13.57 23.72 -21.41
N GLY A 193 -13.25 22.94 -20.39
CA GLY A 193 -12.26 23.25 -19.36
C GLY A 193 -11.06 22.30 -19.43
N HIS A 194 -10.07 22.54 -18.57
CA HIS A 194 -8.84 21.76 -18.48
C HIS A 194 -8.65 21.29 -17.03
N HIS A 195 -8.20 20.06 -16.84
CA HIS A 195 -7.86 19.51 -15.52
C HIS A 195 -6.47 18.89 -15.55
N ARG A 196 -5.65 19.22 -14.54
CA ARG A 196 -4.29 18.71 -14.36
C ARG A 196 -4.32 17.67 -13.24
N ALA A 197 -4.31 16.37 -13.57
CA ALA A 197 -4.54 15.36 -12.52
C ALA A 197 -3.97 13.97 -12.75
N ARG A 198 -2.82 13.82 -13.42
CA ARG A 198 -2.12 12.52 -13.44
C ARG A 198 -0.65 12.69 -13.15
N PHE A 199 -0.20 12.02 -12.09
CA PHE A 199 1.18 11.95 -11.68
C PHE A 199 1.63 10.50 -11.75
N GLY A 200 2.84 10.28 -12.26
CA GLY A 200 3.56 9.04 -12.04
C GLY A 200 4.28 9.13 -10.70
N GLU A 201 4.22 8.06 -9.92
CA GLU A 201 4.98 7.93 -8.69
C GLU A 201 5.96 6.77 -8.84
N ILE A 202 7.13 6.92 -8.21
CA ILE A 202 8.12 5.88 -8.04
C ILE A 202 8.35 5.72 -6.54
N GLU A 203 8.36 4.47 -6.07
CA GLU A 203 8.63 4.14 -4.68
C GLU A 203 9.77 3.13 -4.59
N GLN A 204 10.51 3.19 -3.48
CA GLN A 204 11.41 2.12 -3.06
C GLN A 204 10.95 1.66 -1.67
N ARG A 205 10.72 0.36 -1.51
CA ARG A 205 10.27 -0.21 -0.24
C ARG A 205 11.45 -0.71 0.59
N GLY A 206 11.50 -0.27 1.84
CA GLY A 206 12.45 -0.73 2.85
C GLY A 206 11.86 -1.81 3.76
N ALA A 207 12.47 -1.99 4.93
CA ALA A 207 12.00 -2.92 5.94
C ALA A 207 10.81 -2.36 6.74
N ALA A 208 9.88 -3.24 7.14
CA ALA A 208 8.80 -2.91 8.06
C ALA A 208 9.37 -2.68 9.47
N VAL A 209 9.15 -1.47 10.01
CA VAL A 209 9.60 -1.11 11.36
C VAL A 209 8.65 -1.62 12.44
N THR A 210 9.20 -2.03 13.57
CA THR A 210 8.42 -2.33 14.79
C THR A 210 7.87 -1.05 15.40
N ARG A 211 6.98 -1.15 16.39
CA ARG A 211 6.52 0.02 17.17
C ARG A 211 7.69 0.81 17.77
N LYS A 212 8.72 0.11 18.26
CA LYS A 212 9.95 0.74 18.77
C LYS A 212 10.71 1.45 17.65
N GLY A 213 10.90 0.79 16.50
CA GLY A 213 11.55 1.37 15.33
C GLY A 213 10.79 2.59 14.80
N ARG A 214 9.46 2.52 14.74
CA ARG A 214 8.59 3.63 14.33
C ARG A 214 8.71 4.83 15.25
N ALA A 215 8.67 4.61 16.56
CA ALA A 215 8.86 5.68 17.54
C ALA A 215 10.25 6.33 17.43
N LEU A 216 11.29 5.55 17.14
CA LEU A 216 12.62 6.11 16.86
C LEU A 216 12.62 6.93 15.57
N TYR A 217 12.07 6.38 14.48
CA TYR A 217 11.95 7.05 13.19
C TYR A 217 11.21 8.39 13.31
N ASP A 218 10.03 8.41 13.95
CA ASP A 218 9.22 9.62 14.07
C ASP A 218 9.96 10.71 14.86
N ARG A 219 10.65 10.36 15.97
CA ARG A 219 11.48 11.30 16.73
C ARG A 219 12.66 11.86 15.93
N VAL A 220 13.34 11.00 15.18
CA VAL A 220 14.49 11.39 14.36
C VAL A 220 14.03 12.29 13.21
N LEU A 221 12.92 11.94 12.55
CA LEU A 221 12.32 12.73 11.49
C LEU A 221 11.88 14.11 11.99
N GLU A 222 11.16 14.18 13.11
CA GLU A 222 10.73 15.45 13.69
C GLU A 222 11.92 16.35 14.00
N LYS A 223 12.98 15.78 14.60
CA LYS A 223 14.22 16.51 14.87
C LYS A 223 14.91 16.97 13.58
N ALA A 224 14.95 16.11 12.56
CA ALA A 224 15.60 16.43 11.29
C ALA A 224 14.89 17.58 10.58
N LEU A 225 13.55 17.54 10.49
CA LEU A 225 12.75 18.60 9.88
C LEU A 225 12.95 19.95 10.59
N LYS A 226 12.92 19.97 11.94
CA LYS A 226 13.18 21.19 12.71
C LYS A 226 14.57 21.77 12.46
N GLN A 227 15.59 20.91 12.34
CA GLN A 227 16.96 21.37 12.07
C GLN A 227 17.17 21.80 10.62
N MET A 228 16.51 21.15 9.66
CA MET A 228 16.51 21.57 8.25
C MET A 228 15.89 22.95 8.05
N GLU A 229 14.80 23.27 8.75
CA GLU A 229 14.17 24.60 8.66
C GLU A 229 15.11 25.72 9.14
N ALA A 230 15.94 25.43 10.14
CA ALA A 230 16.93 26.37 10.68
C ALA A 230 18.27 26.38 9.89
N ALA A 231 18.50 25.41 9.00
CA ALA A 231 19.74 25.26 8.26
C ALA A 231 19.78 26.18 7.02
N ALA A 232 20.99 26.56 6.61
CA ALA A 232 21.20 27.28 5.36
C ALA A 232 20.78 26.41 4.15
N GLU A 233 20.25 27.04 3.09
CA GLU A 233 19.66 26.32 1.93
C GLU A 233 20.59 25.24 1.33
N GLY A 234 21.91 25.51 1.29
CA GLY A 234 22.92 24.57 0.77
C GLY A 234 23.32 23.43 1.72
N SER A 235 22.90 23.45 2.99
CA SER A 235 23.28 22.45 4.01
C SER A 235 22.09 21.67 4.57
N LYS A 236 20.87 21.89 4.06
CA LYS A 236 19.65 21.22 4.54
C LYS A 236 19.73 19.71 4.41
N GLU A 237 20.16 19.22 3.25
CA GLU A 237 20.30 17.78 2.97
C GLU A 237 21.35 17.12 3.88
N ASP A 238 22.52 17.74 4.04
CA ASP A 238 23.56 17.23 4.94
C ASP A 238 23.10 17.23 6.40
N THR A 239 22.38 18.27 6.82
CA THR A 239 21.78 18.36 8.16
C THR A 239 20.76 17.24 8.38
N TYR A 240 19.91 16.97 7.38
CA TYR A 240 18.95 15.88 7.43
C TYR A 240 19.64 14.53 7.60
N ARG A 241 20.63 14.23 6.76
CA ARG A 241 21.43 12.99 6.83
C ARG A 241 22.15 12.85 8.19
N GLN A 242 22.76 13.92 8.66
CA GLN A 242 23.49 13.92 9.93
C GLN A 242 22.59 13.59 11.12
N VAL A 243 21.36 14.13 11.14
CA VAL A 243 20.38 13.81 12.19
C VAL A 243 19.92 12.35 12.06
N PHE A 244 19.75 11.85 10.84
CA PHE A 244 19.30 10.48 10.59
C PHE A 244 20.33 9.40 10.95
N HIS A 245 21.60 9.72 11.15
CA HIS A 245 22.57 8.79 11.76
C HIS A 245 22.18 8.31 13.17
N ALA A 246 21.23 8.97 13.83
CA ALA A 246 20.63 8.48 15.08
C ALA A 246 19.76 7.22 14.89
N PHE A 247 19.34 6.91 13.65
CA PHE A 247 18.73 5.63 13.30
C PHE A 247 19.85 4.68 12.84
N PRO A 248 20.04 3.51 13.47
CA PRO A 248 21.10 2.56 13.09
C PRO A 248 20.98 2.12 11.63
N ASP A 249 22.11 2.07 10.92
CA ASP A 249 22.20 1.70 9.49
C ASP A 249 23.07 0.45 9.26
N ASP A 250 23.17 -0.40 10.29
CA ASP A 250 23.82 -1.70 10.19
C ASP A 250 22.89 -2.81 10.69
N TRP A 251 22.90 -3.95 9.99
CA TRP A 251 21.97 -5.04 10.26
C TRP A 251 22.09 -5.60 11.66
N GLN A 252 23.30 -5.64 12.21
CA GLN A 252 23.55 -6.19 13.53
C GLN A 252 22.90 -5.33 14.62
N SER A 253 23.08 -4.00 14.56
CA SER A 253 22.45 -3.06 15.49
C SER A 253 20.93 -3.05 15.33
N ILE A 254 20.42 -3.00 14.09
CA ILE A 254 18.98 -3.03 13.82
C ILE A 254 18.32 -4.30 14.39
N LEU A 255 18.96 -5.45 14.20
CA LEU A 255 18.52 -6.74 14.72
C LEU A 255 18.60 -6.77 16.26
N ASN A 256 19.75 -6.38 16.83
CA ASN A 256 19.98 -6.36 18.28
C ASN A 256 19.02 -5.44 19.02
N GLU A 257 18.62 -4.33 18.39
CA GLU A 257 17.70 -3.36 18.97
C GLU A 257 16.23 -3.66 18.70
N GLY A 258 15.90 -4.62 17.82
CA GLY A 258 14.53 -5.00 17.49
C GLY A 258 13.75 -3.87 16.80
N LEU A 259 14.41 -3.15 15.88
CA LEU A 259 13.81 -1.97 15.23
C LEU A 259 12.96 -2.31 14.00
N ILE A 260 13.15 -3.50 13.41
CA ILE A 260 12.39 -3.99 12.27
C ILE A 260 11.87 -5.40 12.50
N TYR A 261 10.91 -5.82 11.68
CA TYR A 261 10.43 -7.19 11.64
C TYR A 261 11.28 -8.05 10.68
N PHE A 262 11.43 -9.32 11.03
CA PHE A 262 12.21 -10.30 10.27
C PHE A 262 11.38 -11.54 9.92
N GLU A 263 11.58 -12.06 8.72
CA GLU A 263 11.23 -13.43 8.36
C GLU A 263 12.45 -14.33 8.61
N PHE A 264 12.25 -15.38 9.38
CA PHE A 264 13.28 -16.35 9.71
C PHE A 264 13.19 -17.57 8.78
N LYS A 265 14.34 -17.99 8.24
CA LYS A 265 14.44 -19.17 7.36
C LYS A 265 15.52 -20.11 7.87
N CYS A 266 15.27 -21.42 7.81
CA CYS A 266 16.28 -22.43 8.07
C CYS A 266 17.27 -22.49 6.91
N SER A 267 18.56 -22.57 7.23
CA SER A 267 19.59 -22.95 6.26
C SER A 267 19.63 -24.47 6.08
N ASP A 268 20.49 -24.92 5.15
CA ASP A 268 20.74 -26.35 4.93
C ASP A 268 21.61 -26.99 6.05
N LYS A 269 22.05 -26.20 7.06
CA LYS A 269 22.89 -26.71 8.15
C LYS A 269 22.08 -27.58 9.12
N VAL A 270 22.69 -28.66 9.59
CA VAL A 270 22.09 -29.61 10.55
C VAL A 270 22.26 -29.11 11.99
N LEU A 271 21.30 -29.43 12.85
CA LEU A 271 21.25 -29.11 14.28
C LEU A 271 22.25 -29.91 15.16
N ASP A 272 23.46 -30.17 14.65
CA ASP A 272 24.42 -31.02 15.33
C ASP A 272 24.74 -30.51 16.75
N GLY A 273 24.35 -31.31 17.76
CA GLY A 273 24.62 -31.07 19.17
C GLY A 273 23.88 -29.89 19.81
N LEU A 274 22.79 -29.39 19.20
CA LEU A 274 22.04 -28.22 19.68
C LEU A 274 20.69 -28.52 20.30
N ALA A 275 20.11 -29.68 20.01
CA ALA A 275 18.83 -30.11 20.53
C ALA A 275 18.81 -31.63 20.67
N GLU A 276 18.49 -32.13 21.86
CA GLU A 276 18.27 -33.56 22.11
C GLU A 276 16.78 -33.86 21.88
N GLY A 277 16.40 -34.04 20.62
CA GLY A 277 15.06 -34.50 20.24
C GLY A 277 13.96 -33.43 20.26
N HIS A 278 12.73 -33.89 19.98
CA HIS A 278 11.54 -33.08 19.68
C HIS A 278 11.05 -32.15 20.80
N ASP A 279 11.53 -32.31 22.03
CA ASP A 279 11.06 -31.54 23.20
C ASP A 279 11.97 -30.35 23.55
N SER A 280 13.05 -30.17 22.80
CA SER A 280 14.04 -29.13 23.05
C SER A 280 13.49 -27.73 22.72
N SER A 281 13.78 -26.76 23.59
CA SER A 281 13.58 -25.33 23.35
C SER A 281 14.94 -24.67 23.14
N VAL A 282 15.13 -23.97 22.02
CA VAL A 282 16.43 -23.38 21.66
C VAL A 282 16.30 -21.85 21.50
N PRO A 283 17.18 -21.04 22.12
CA PRO A 283 17.18 -19.60 21.91
C PRO A 283 17.44 -19.22 20.45
N LEU A 284 16.64 -18.28 19.92
CA LEU A 284 16.81 -17.81 18.54
C LEU A 284 18.22 -17.29 18.27
N LYS A 285 18.80 -16.55 19.23
CA LYS A 285 20.16 -16.02 19.11
C LYS A 285 21.19 -17.13 18.82
N THR A 286 21.09 -18.27 19.49
CA THR A 286 22.01 -19.40 19.28
C THR A 286 21.90 -19.97 17.86
N LEU A 287 20.68 -20.01 17.30
CA LEU A 287 20.43 -20.50 15.95
C LEU A 287 20.93 -19.51 14.89
N VAL A 288 20.80 -18.21 15.14
CA VAL A 288 21.32 -17.14 14.28
C VAL A 288 22.85 -17.09 14.33
N ASP A 289 23.45 -17.11 15.53
CA ASP A 289 24.92 -17.08 15.71
C ASP A 289 25.65 -18.25 15.03
N LYS A 290 24.94 -19.38 14.80
CA LYS A 290 25.47 -20.58 14.12
C LYS A 290 25.08 -20.68 12.64
N ASP A 291 24.42 -19.66 12.10
CA ASP A 291 23.79 -19.61 10.77
C ASP A 291 22.87 -20.80 10.45
N ILE A 292 22.20 -21.36 11.46
CA ILE A 292 21.17 -22.39 11.26
C ILE A 292 19.86 -21.72 10.86
N ILE A 293 19.63 -20.51 11.36
CA ILE A 293 18.53 -19.65 10.94
C ILE A 293 19.12 -18.34 10.43
N THR A 294 18.67 -17.92 9.26
CA THR A 294 18.91 -16.59 8.73
C THR A 294 17.71 -15.69 9.00
N ALA A 295 17.97 -14.40 9.24
CA ALA A 295 16.94 -13.39 9.45
C ALA A 295 16.93 -12.46 8.23
N GLU A 296 15.81 -12.41 7.51
CA GLU A 296 15.60 -11.52 6.37
C GLU A 296 14.61 -10.41 6.75
N PRO A 297 14.89 -9.12 6.46
CA PRO A 297 13.95 -8.04 6.72
C PRO A 297 12.60 -8.26 6.02
N ILE A 298 11.49 -8.14 6.74
CA ILE A 298 10.17 -8.13 6.12
C ILE A 298 9.98 -6.80 5.38
N THR A 299 9.62 -6.85 4.11
CA THR A 299 9.35 -5.65 3.30
C THR A 299 8.17 -4.87 3.87
N TYR A 300 8.28 -3.54 3.91
CA TYR A 300 7.18 -2.66 4.30
C TYR A 300 6.13 -2.57 3.17
N GLU A 301 4.92 -3.03 3.47
CA GLU A 301 3.77 -3.11 2.56
C GLU A 301 2.73 -2.03 2.79
N ASP A 302 2.95 -1.05 3.65
CA ASP A 302 1.99 0.03 3.93
C ASP A 302 2.48 1.37 3.36
N PHE A 303 1.85 2.48 3.77
CA PHE A 303 2.14 3.83 3.28
C PHE A 303 2.58 4.74 4.42
N LEU A 304 3.43 5.72 4.12
CA LEU A 304 3.77 6.79 5.06
C LEU A 304 2.62 7.81 5.14
N PRO A 305 2.19 8.24 6.33
CA PRO A 305 1.10 9.22 6.49
C PRO A 305 1.33 10.53 5.72
N PHE A 306 2.58 11.05 5.71
CA PHE A 306 2.92 12.30 5.01
C PHE A 306 3.10 12.14 3.50
N SER A 307 3.56 10.98 3.03
CA SER A 307 3.64 10.70 1.59
C SER A 307 2.25 10.61 0.97
N ALA A 308 1.33 9.93 1.68
CA ALA A 308 -0.09 9.93 1.32
C ALA A 308 -0.59 11.38 1.15
N ALA A 309 -0.36 12.25 2.13
CA ALA A 309 -0.71 13.67 2.07
C ALA A 309 0.00 14.49 0.96
N GLY A 310 1.27 14.21 0.66
CA GLY A 310 2.10 14.94 -0.30
C GLY A 310 1.60 14.83 -1.75
N ILE A 311 1.01 13.68 -2.12
CA ILE A 311 0.29 13.50 -3.40
C ILE A 311 -0.81 14.54 -3.56
N PHE A 312 -1.40 15.00 -2.45
CA PHE A 312 -2.55 15.91 -2.49
C PHE A 312 -2.16 17.39 -2.38
N ARG A 313 -1.08 17.74 -1.65
CA ARG A 313 -0.57 19.12 -1.57
C ARG A 313 0.01 19.61 -2.90
N SER A 314 0.74 18.76 -3.61
CA SER A 314 1.30 19.09 -4.93
C SER A 314 0.23 19.40 -5.99
N ASN A 315 -1.01 18.90 -5.82
CA ASN A 315 -2.15 19.23 -6.69
C ASN A 315 -2.73 20.65 -6.45
N LEU A 316 -2.50 21.23 -5.27
CA LEU A 316 -3.11 22.51 -4.85
C LEU A 316 -2.19 23.72 -5.09
N GLN A 317 -0.86 23.54 -5.01
CA GLN A 317 0.10 24.66 -5.04
C GLN A 317 0.45 25.22 -6.43
N SER A 318 -0.25 24.85 -7.51
CA SER A 318 0.17 25.21 -8.89
C SER A 318 -0.90 25.92 -9.73
N GLY A 319 -1.89 26.57 -9.10
CA GLY A 319 -2.79 27.51 -9.76
C GLY A 319 -2.25 28.94 -9.72
N PRO A 320 -2.32 29.73 -10.81
CA PRO A 320 -1.98 31.15 -10.75
C PRO A 320 -3.09 31.89 -10.00
N GLY A 321 -2.83 32.31 -8.75
CA GLY A 321 -3.75 33.15 -7.97
C GLY A 321 -3.90 32.83 -6.47
N ASP A 322 -3.33 31.73 -5.96
CA ASP A 322 -3.40 31.40 -4.52
C ASP A 322 -2.30 32.13 -3.71
N GLU A 323 -2.43 33.45 -3.60
CA GLU A 323 -1.76 34.26 -2.58
C GLU A 323 -2.68 34.58 -1.39
N ASP A 324 -3.86 33.96 -1.28
CA ASP A 324 -4.72 34.13 -0.11
C ASP A 324 -4.40 33.07 0.96
N LYS A 325 -3.54 33.48 1.90
CA LYS A 325 -3.27 32.77 3.15
C LYS A 325 -4.57 32.65 3.96
N GLY A 326 -5.28 31.55 3.77
CA GLY A 326 -6.34 31.12 4.68
C GLY A 326 -5.77 30.38 5.89
N GLU A 327 -5.21 31.13 6.85
CA GLU A 327 -5.15 30.71 8.25
C GLU A 327 -6.57 30.59 8.80
N ASP A 328 -7.33 29.54 8.43
CA ASP A 328 -8.63 29.24 9.05
C ASP A 328 -9.15 27.88 8.57
N ALA A 329 -8.67 26.81 9.22
CA ALA A 329 -9.35 25.52 9.46
C ALA A 329 -8.33 24.42 9.85
N VAL A 330 -7.42 24.70 10.77
CA VAL A 330 -6.84 23.62 11.59
C VAL A 330 -7.73 23.49 12.82
N ASN A 331 -8.96 23.01 12.62
CA ASN A 331 -9.65 22.39 13.75
C ASN A 331 -8.74 21.24 14.20
N GLU A 332 -8.54 21.08 15.50
CA GLU A 332 -7.99 19.87 16.11
C GLU A 332 -8.90 18.70 15.74
N SER A 333 -8.78 18.21 14.51
CA SER A 333 -9.49 17.05 14.01
C SER A 333 -8.74 15.85 14.56
N SER A 334 -9.23 15.32 15.68
CA SER A 334 -8.94 13.95 16.05
C SER A 334 -9.41 13.06 14.88
N GLY A 335 -8.53 12.19 14.39
CA GLY A 335 -8.89 11.31 13.29
C GLY A 335 -10.16 10.51 13.59
N ASP A 336 -11.07 10.44 12.61
CA ASP A 336 -12.34 9.73 12.72
C ASP A 336 -12.21 8.26 12.25
N ARG A 337 -11.44 7.47 12.99
CA ARG A 337 -11.27 6.04 12.68
C ARG A 337 -12.58 5.28 12.83
N GLU A 338 -13.36 5.56 13.88
CA GLU A 338 -14.64 4.87 14.14
C GLU A 338 -15.65 5.15 13.02
N GLY A 339 -15.79 6.42 12.60
CA GLY A 339 -16.65 6.78 11.47
C GLY A 339 -16.16 6.18 10.16
N PHE A 340 -14.85 6.08 9.95
CA PHE A 340 -14.29 5.39 8.80
C PHE A 340 -14.61 3.88 8.80
N GLU A 341 -14.43 3.19 9.93
CA GLU A 341 -14.76 1.76 10.07
C GLU A 341 -16.27 1.49 9.92
N ALA A 342 -17.12 2.41 10.41
CA ALA A 342 -18.57 2.36 10.18
C ALA A 342 -18.93 2.57 8.70
N ALA A 343 -18.25 3.49 8.01
CA ALA A 343 -18.39 3.70 6.57
C ALA A 343 -17.89 2.47 5.79
N LEU A 344 -16.80 1.84 6.22
CA LEU A 344 -16.21 0.65 5.61
C LEU A 344 -17.05 -0.61 5.85
N GLY A 345 -17.76 -0.69 6.98
CA GLY A 345 -18.56 -1.84 7.39
C GLY A 345 -17.75 -2.98 8.01
N CYS A 346 -16.51 -2.72 8.43
CA CYS A 346 -15.70 -3.62 9.24
C CYS A 346 -14.56 -2.86 9.93
N GLN A 347 -13.90 -3.53 10.87
CA GLN A 347 -12.68 -3.07 11.50
C GLN A 347 -11.49 -3.12 10.52
N LEU A 348 -10.53 -2.23 10.73
CA LEU A 348 -9.27 -2.21 9.99
C LEU A 348 -8.28 -3.22 10.60
N TYR A 349 -7.51 -3.87 9.74
CA TYR A 349 -6.33 -4.63 10.21
C TYR A 349 -5.25 -3.68 10.70
N ASP A 350 -4.55 -4.06 11.76
CA ASP A 350 -3.36 -3.35 12.26
C ASP A 350 -2.10 -3.93 11.59
N SER A 351 -1.37 -3.10 10.84
CA SER A 351 -0.18 -3.55 10.13
C SER A 351 0.89 -4.12 11.06
N GLN A 352 1.06 -3.54 12.25
CA GLN A 352 2.05 -3.98 13.23
C GLN A 352 1.75 -5.40 13.72
N SER A 353 0.48 -5.70 14.02
CA SER A 353 0.03 -7.06 14.34
C SER A 353 0.25 -8.03 13.18
N LEU A 354 0.02 -7.61 11.93
CA LEU A 354 0.26 -8.46 10.75
C LEU A 354 1.76 -8.81 10.61
N TYR A 355 2.65 -7.82 10.66
CA TYR A 355 4.10 -8.07 10.57
C TYR A 355 4.62 -8.92 11.72
N ALA A 356 4.13 -8.65 12.94
CA ALA A 356 4.48 -9.47 14.10
C ALA A 356 4.03 -10.93 13.92
N SER A 357 2.84 -11.14 13.37
CA SER A 357 2.33 -12.48 13.07
C SER A 357 3.16 -13.19 12.01
N MET A 358 3.61 -12.48 10.95
CA MET A 358 4.50 -13.04 9.93
C MET A 358 5.84 -13.50 10.55
N GLN A 359 6.45 -12.65 11.38
CA GLN A 359 7.67 -12.97 12.10
C GLN A 359 7.47 -14.22 12.99
N ALA A 360 6.44 -14.22 13.84
CA ALA A 360 6.15 -15.35 14.73
C ALA A 360 5.89 -16.66 13.96
N ASN A 361 5.11 -16.60 12.87
CA ASN A 361 4.82 -17.75 12.03
C ASN A 361 6.08 -18.30 11.34
N SER A 362 7.02 -17.44 10.95
CA SER A 362 8.30 -17.88 10.38
C SER A 362 9.14 -18.66 11.40
N LEU A 363 9.11 -18.28 12.69
CA LEU A 363 9.75 -19.03 13.76
C LEU A 363 9.08 -20.36 14.02
N VAL A 364 7.75 -20.41 14.04
CA VAL A 364 7.00 -21.68 14.18
C VAL A 364 7.34 -22.63 13.03
N LYS A 365 7.47 -22.11 11.81
CA LYS A 365 7.88 -22.89 10.64
C LYS A 365 9.32 -23.40 10.80
N CYS A 366 10.25 -22.56 11.24
CA CYS A 366 11.62 -22.97 11.53
C CYS A 366 11.68 -24.07 12.59
N ALA A 367 10.97 -23.92 13.72
CA ALA A 367 10.93 -24.92 14.78
C ALA A 367 10.46 -26.29 14.28
N LYS A 368 9.41 -26.31 13.43
CA LYS A 368 8.91 -27.53 12.78
C LYS A 368 9.94 -28.16 11.85
N THR A 369 10.59 -27.38 10.99
CA THR A 369 11.63 -27.87 10.07
C THR A 369 12.81 -28.47 10.84
N LEU A 370 13.21 -27.79 11.91
CA LEU A 370 14.29 -28.16 12.81
C LEU A 370 13.92 -29.29 13.79
N LYS A 371 12.65 -29.72 13.82
CA LYS A 371 12.14 -30.78 14.71
C LYS A 371 12.40 -30.48 16.20
N ILE A 372 12.25 -29.23 16.62
CA ILE A 372 12.33 -28.78 18.02
C ILE A 372 10.97 -28.27 18.49
N ARG A 373 10.74 -28.22 19.81
CA ARG A 373 9.44 -27.82 20.39
C ARG A 373 9.15 -26.35 20.09
N GLU A 374 10.10 -25.48 20.42
CA GLU A 374 9.96 -24.05 20.23
C GLU A 374 11.32 -23.38 20.05
N ILE A 375 11.29 -22.27 19.32
CA ILE A 375 12.40 -21.32 19.28
C ILE A 375 12.00 -20.16 20.18
N THR A 376 12.80 -19.88 21.20
CA THR A 376 12.51 -18.77 22.12
C THR A 376 13.13 -17.48 21.59
N PRO A 377 12.31 -16.52 21.10
CA PRO A 377 12.81 -15.18 20.82
C PRO A 377 13.20 -14.52 22.14
N GLU A 378 14.23 -13.69 22.12
CA GLU A 378 14.51 -12.81 23.26
C GLU A 378 13.35 -11.83 23.46
N ALA A 379 13.21 -11.27 24.67
CA ALA A 379 12.12 -10.32 24.99
C ALA A 379 12.05 -9.09 24.04
N ARG A 380 13.14 -8.79 23.32
CA ARG A 380 13.21 -7.76 22.29
C ARG A 380 12.58 -8.14 20.94
N TRP A 381 12.40 -9.44 20.69
CA TRP A 381 11.78 -10.00 19.49
C TRP A 381 10.44 -10.68 19.78
N SER A 382 10.03 -10.74 21.05
CA SER A 382 8.65 -11.07 21.41
C SER A 382 7.73 -9.93 21.03
N THR A 383 6.63 -10.25 20.36
CA THR A 383 5.53 -9.30 20.15
C THR A 383 5.02 -8.87 21.53
N PRO A 384 4.98 -7.56 21.86
CA PRO A 384 4.21 -7.12 23.01
C PRO A 384 2.75 -7.50 22.75
N VAL A 385 2.16 -8.25 23.68
CA VAL A 385 0.74 -8.63 23.65
C VAL A 385 -0.14 -7.39 23.65
#